data_AF-A0A6S6SN13-F1
#
_entry.id   AF-A0A6S6SN13-F1
#
_cell.length_a   1.000
_cell.length_b   1.000
_cell.length_c   1.000
_cell.angle_alpha   90.00
_cell.angle_beta   90.00
_cell.angle_gamma   90.00
#
_symmetry.space_group_name_H-M   'P 1'
#
loop_
_entity.id
_entity.type
_entity.pdbx_description
1 polymer ?
#
loop_
_entity_poly.entity_id
_entity_poly.type
_entity_poly.pdbx_seq_one_letter_code
_entity_poly.pdbx_strand_id
1 'polypeptide(L)' 'NIDEMLRMVDTMIFTNENGEVCPAGWIQGDEGMKADTAGVADYLGKHAEEL' A
#
# COMPACT_ATOMS: atom_id res chain seq x y z
N ASN A 1 -12.92 -12.41 -10.62
CA ASN A 1 -11.78 -11.69 -11.22
C ASN A 1 -10.54 -12.27 -10.56
N ILE A 2 -9.75 -13.09 -11.27
CA ILE A 2 -8.62 -13.83 -10.69
C ILE A 2 -7.46 -12.87 -10.36
N ASP A 3 -7.32 -11.81 -11.13
CA ASP A 3 -6.25 -10.81 -10.96
C ASP A 3 -6.34 -10.10 -9.61
N GLU A 4 -7.57 -9.84 -9.13
CA GLU A 4 -7.78 -9.24 -7.80
C GLU A 4 -7.44 -10.20 -6.66
N MET A 5 -7.57 -11.52 -6.88
CA MET A 5 -7.14 -12.51 -5.89
C MET A 5 -5.61 -12.58 -5.81
N LEU A 6 -4.92 -12.47 -6.94
CA LEU A 6 -3.46 -12.35 -6.98
C LEU A 6 -2.99 -11.08 -6.28
N ARG A 7 -3.63 -9.94 -6.57
CA ARG A 7 -3.34 -8.66 -5.90
C ARG A 7 -3.45 -8.74 -4.39
N MET A 8 -4.48 -9.41 -3.86
CA MET A 8 -4.63 -9.62 -2.41
C MET A 8 -3.49 -10.46 -1.82
N VAL A 9 -3.06 -11.52 -2.51
CA VAL A 9 -1.91 -12.34 -2.07
C VAL A 9 -0.64 -11.50 -2.05
N ASP A 10 -0.39 -10.70 -3.09
CA ASP A 10 0.78 -9.82 -3.18
C ASP A 10 0.79 -8.77 -2.06
N THR A 11 -0.36 -8.12 -1.80
CA THR A 11 -0.49 -7.15 -0.69
C THR A 11 -0.23 -7.80 0.67
N MET A 12 -0.66 -9.06 0.85
CA MET A 12 -0.44 -9.81 2.09
C MET A 12 1.05 -10.15 2.28
N ILE A 13 1.74 -10.56 1.21
CA ILE A 13 3.19 -10.83 1.25
C ILE A 13 3.94 -9.55 1.59
N PHE A 14 3.67 -8.44 0.87
CA PHE A 14 4.31 -7.16 1.11
C PHE A 14 4.14 -6.68 2.55
N THR A 15 2.91 -6.75 3.07
CA THR A 15 2.61 -6.33 4.45
C THR A 15 3.37 -7.17 5.48
N ASN A 16 3.50 -8.49 5.24
CA ASN A 16 4.24 -9.38 6.14
C ASN A 16 5.76 -9.15 6.09
N GLU A 17 6.32 -8.84 4.92
CA GLU A 17 7.77 -8.64 4.75
C GLU A 17 8.23 -7.26 5.22
N ASN A 18 7.46 -6.21 4.93
CA ASN A 18 7.85 -4.82 5.20
C ASN A 18 7.24 -4.27 6.50
N GLY A 19 6.16 -4.88 7.01
CA GLY A 19 5.41 -4.35 8.14
C GLY A 19 4.65 -3.06 7.83
N GLU A 20 4.47 -2.75 6.54
CA GLU A 20 3.77 -1.57 6.04
C GLU A 20 2.45 -1.97 5.37
N VAL A 21 1.44 -1.10 5.40
CA VAL A 21 0.14 -1.38 4.80
C VAL A 21 0.09 -0.93 3.35
N CYS A 22 -0.66 -1.67 2.54
CA CYS A 22 -0.85 -1.35 1.12
C CYS A 22 -1.97 -0.29 0.96
N PRO A 23 -1.69 0.88 0.36
CA PRO A 23 -2.70 1.90 0.05
C PRO A 23 -3.71 1.43 -1.01
N ALA A 24 -4.76 2.23 -1.24
CA ALA A 24 -5.79 1.91 -2.21
C ALA A 24 -5.19 1.84 -3.63
N GLY A 25 -5.51 0.77 -4.37
CA GLY A 25 -4.98 0.56 -5.72
C GLY A 25 -3.54 0.05 -5.79
N TRP A 26 -2.89 -0.22 -4.64
CA TRP A 26 -1.52 -0.72 -4.59
C TRP A 26 -1.31 -1.94 -5.49
N ILE A 27 -0.23 -1.90 -6.26
CA ILE A 27 0.33 -2.99 -7.05
C ILE A 27 1.79 -3.26 -6.64
N GLN A 28 2.29 -4.44 -7.00
CA GLN A 28 3.67 -4.82 -6.70
C GLN A 28 4.67 -3.80 -7.28
N GLY A 29 5.41 -3.12 -6.40
CA GLY A 29 6.38 -2.08 -6.76
C GLY A 29 6.02 -0.69 -6.25
N ASP A 30 4.78 -0.46 -5.81
CA ASP A 30 4.34 0.81 -5.24
C ASP A 30 4.84 1.02 -3.79
N GLU A 31 4.95 2.28 -3.38
CA GLU A 31 5.34 2.66 -2.00
C GLU A 31 4.27 2.16 -1.01
N GLY A 32 4.73 1.52 0.06
CA GLY A 32 3.89 1.16 1.20
C GLY A 32 3.55 2.37 2.06
N MET A 33 2.52 2.24 2.88
CA MET A 33 2.15 3.27 3.85
C MET A 33 2.36 2.74 5.26
N LYS A 34 2.97 3.53 6.15
CA LYS A 34 3.06 3.16 7.56
C LYS A 34 1.69 3.26 8.23
N ALA A 35 1.38 2.27 9.06
CA ALA A 35 0.10 2.18 9.78
C ALA A 35 0.04 3.08 11.03
N ASP A 36 0.54 4.31 10.94
CA ASP A 36 0.48 5.32 11.98
C ASP A 36 -0.01 6.66 11.42
N THR A 37 -0.48 7.56 12.28
CA THR A 37 -1.04 8.85 11.85
C THR A 37 -0.03 9.73 11.14
N ALA A 38 1.26 9.62 11.50
CA ALA A 38 2.34 10.33 10.84
C ALA A 38 2.60 9.78 9.43
N GLY A 39 2.67 8.46 9.28
CA GLY A 39 2.87 7.78 8.01
C GLY A 39 1.73 7.98 7.03
N VAL A 40 0.49 8.03 7.52
CA VAL A 40 -0.66 8.40 6.68
C VAL A 40 -0.54 9.86 6.22
N ALA A 41 -0.17 10.78 7.11
CA ALA A 41 0.01 12.19 6.74
C ALA A 41 1.15 12.39 5.73
N ASP A 42 2.28 11.68 5.92
CA ASP A 42 3.43 11.72 5.02
C ASP A 42 3.07 11.13 3.65
N TYR A 43 2.39 9.97 3.62
CA TYR A 43 1.94 9.33 2.37
C TYR A 43 0.96 10.23 1.61
N LEU A 44 -0.08 10.75 2.29
CA LEU A 44 -1.03 11.67 1.67
C LEU A 44 -0.38 12.98 1.24
N GLY A 45 0.64 13.47 1.94
CA GLY A 45 1.37 14.67 1.56
C GLY A 45 2.21 14.49 0.29
N LYS A 46 2.81 13.30 0.10
CA LYS A 46 3.59 12.97 -1.10
C LYS A 46 2.69 12.65 -2.31
N HIS A 47 1.58 11.96 -2.07
CA HIS A 47 0.67 11.47 -3.12
C HIS A 47 -0.60 12.34 -3.26
N ALA A 48 -0.60 13.56 -2.72
CA ALA A 48 -1.76 14.47 -2.75
C ALA A 48 -2.28 14.79 -4.15
N GLU A 49 -1.40 14.78 -5.16
CA GLU A 49 -1.75 15.06 -6.57
C GLU A 49 -2.23 13.82 -7.34
N GLU A 50 -2.07 12.62 -6.76
CA GLU A 50 -2.42 11.32 -7.37
C GLU A 50 -3.74 10.73 -6.85
N LEU A 51 -4.36 11.39 -5.87
CA LEU A 51 -5.68 11.11 -5.29
C LEU A 51 -6.82 11.73 -6.11
#